data_AF-A0A1S1J1E8-F1
#
_entry.id   AF-A0A1S1J1E8-F1
#
_cell.length_a   1.000
_cell.length_b   1.000
_cell.length_c   1.000
_cell.angle_alpha   90.00
_cell.angle_beta   90.00
_cell.angle_gamma   90.00
#
_symmetry.space_group_name_H-M   'P 1'
#
loop_
_entity.id
_entity.type
_entity.pdbx_description
1 polymer ?
#
loop_
_entity_poly.entity_id
_entity_poly.type
_entity_poly.pdbx_seq_one_letter_code
_entity_poly.pdbx_strand_id
1 'polypeptide(L)'
;MYSQEAIDILINRIGWSELSSGLPFGLTASNKTADSGKMFNWYHSSVLVDNVYAAVPEVEMNEVDFNDYLGTIRKQAVLTVLTSILDTYVDYDPVVDYSNVILQRPALFDDSIGYSVSIKMLELYLSTSRSNFFERNAKMSYQSLKVELEGARNDNGHFVAKGIIYKLEQSIKKAQKIIFPYKIVVNNANAW
;
A
#
# COMPACT_ATOMS: atom_id res chain seq x y z
N MET A 1 16.60 9.34 9.94
CA MET A 1 15.37 9.67 10.71
C MET A 1 14.39 10.49 9.86
N TYR A 2 13.12 10.60 10.27
CA TYR A 2 12.09 11.47 9.66
C TYR A 2 11.07 11.92 10.72
N SER A 3 10.48 13.10 10.54
CA SER A 3 9.59 13.76 11.50
C SER A 3 8.16 13.20 11.49
N GLN A 4 7.41 13.43 12.56
CA GLN A 4 5.99 13.08 12.61
C GLN A 4 5.18 13.82 11.53
N GLU A 5 5.52 15.08 11.25
CA GLU A 5 4.90 15.87 10.19
C GLU A 5 5.04 15.20 8.80
N ALA A 6 6.23 14.65 8.51
CA ALA A 6 6.47 13.93 7.26
C ALA A 6 5.59 12.67 7.15
N ILE A 7 5.36 11.97 8.26
CA ILE A 7 4.47 10.80 8.32
C ILE A 7 3.02 11.23 8.09
N ASP A 8 2.57 12.29 8.78
CA ASP A 8 1.17 12.76 8.72
C ASP A 8 0.77 13.21 7.30
N ILE A 9 1.69 13.88 6.59
CA ILE A 9 1.47 14.23 5.18
C ILE A 9 1.26 12.99 4.33
N LEU A 10 2.03 11.92 4.54
CA LEU A 10 1.90 10.68 3.77
C LEU A 10 0.58 9.93 4.06
N ILE A 11 0.07 10.01 5.29
CA ILE A 11 -1.20 9.35 5.68
C ILE A 11 -2.38 9.89 4.86
N ASN A 12 -2.40 11.19 4.58
CA ASN A 12 -3.51 11.86 3.88
C ASN A 12 -3.35 11.87 2.35
N ARG A 13 -2.26 11.30 1.80
CA ARG A 13 -2.02 11.26 0.36
C ARG A 13 -3.08 10.49 -0.40
N ILE A 14 -3.52 9.35 0.12
CA ILE A 14 -4.44 8.43 -0.57
C ILE A 14 -5.68 8.23 0.29
N GLY A 15 -6.83 8.45 -0.33
CA GLY A 15 -8.14 8.34 0.30
C GLY A 15 -8.84 7.02 -0.01
N TRP A 16 -9.87 6.75 0.78
CA TRP A 16 -10.86 5.71 0.49
C TRP A 16 -11.92 6.26 -0.46
N SER A 17 -12.30 5.45 -1.45
CA SER A 17 -13.41 5.78 -2.35
C SER A 17 -14.74 5.80 -1.61
N GLU A 18 -15.72 6.52 -2.17
CA GLU A 18 -17.07 6.53 -1.61
C GLU A 18 -17.69 5.13 -1.55
N LEU A 19 -18.60 4.97 -0.60
CA LEU A 19 -19.34 3.73 -0.33
C LEU A 19 -20.31 3.45 -1.46
N SER A 20 -20.54 2.18 -1.80
CA SER A 20 -21.81 1.88 -2.45
C SER A 20 -22.96 2.09 -1.46
N SER A 21 -24.17 2.33 -1.94
CA SER A 21 -25.35 2.69 -1.13
C SER A 21 -25.80 1.63 -0.10
N GLY A 22 -25.03 0.56 0.10
CA GLY A 22 -25.37 -0.58 0.94
C GLY A 22 -24.82 -0.56 2.37
N LEU A 23 -23.90 0.33 2.73
CA LEU A 23 -23.39 0.42 4.11
C LEU A 23 -24.26 1.32 5.00
N PRO A 24 -24.42 0.99 6.30
CA PRO A 24 -25.30 1.72 7.21
C PRO A 24 -24.70 3.02 7.78
N PHE A 25 -23.43 3.30 7.50
CA PHE A 25 -22.68 4.43 8.08
C PHE A 25 -21.80 5.14 7.04
N GLY A 26 -21.31 6.34 7.35
CA GLY A 26 -20.49 7.15 6.47
C GLY A 26 -18.98 6.98 6.69
N LEU A 27 -18.19 7.45 5.71
CA LEU A 27 -16.76 7.67 5.90
C LEU A 27 -16.51 9.05 6.51
N THR A 28 -15.61 9.11 7.49
CA THR A 28 -15.11 10.37 8.05
C THR A 28 -14.36 11.18 6.99
N ALA A 29 -14.31 12.50 7.16
CA ALA A 29 -13.59 13.40 6.25
C ALA A 29 -12.13 12.97 6.08
N SER A 30 -11.45 12.58 7.17
CA SER A 30 -10.06 12.12 7.14
C SER A 30 -9.85 10.85 6.32
N ASN A 31 -10.82 9.94 6.25
CA ASN A 31 -10.75 8.74 5.41
C ASN A 31 -11.04 9.03 3.94
N LYS A 32 -11.80 10.10 3.64
CA LYS A 32 -12.05 10.57 2.26
C LYS A 32 -10.93 11.44 1.70
N THR A 33 -10.16 12.10 2.56
CA THR A 33 -9.05 12.98 2.13
C THR A 33 -8.05 12.21 1.28
N ALA A 34 -7.76 12.77 0.10
CA ALA A 34 -6.80 12.25 -0.87
C ALA A 34 -5.99 13.41 -1.45
N ASP A 35 -4.94 13.85 -0.76
CA ASP A 35 -4.12 15.00 -1.19
C ASP A 35 -3.40 14.76 -2.53
N SER A 36 -3.20 13.49 -2.91
CA SER A 36 -2.69 13.11 -4.23
C SER A 36 -3.76 13.12 -5.34
N GLY A 37 -5.04 13.21 -4.97
CA GLY A 37 -6.19 12.93 -5.82
C GLY A 37 -6.41 11.44 -6.10
N LYS A 38 -5.54 10.54 -5.61
CA LYS A 38 -5.65 9.09 -5.82
C LYS A 38 -6.46 8.41 -4.72
N MET A 39 -7.19 7.37 -5.12
CA MET A 39 -7.98 6.53 -4.23
C MET A 39 -7.45 5.09 -4.23
N PHE A 40 -7.66 4.34 -3.14
CA PHE A 40 -7.14 2.97 -3.03
C PHE A 40 -7.66 2.00 -4.09
N ASN A 41 -8.89 2.19 -4.55
CA ASN A 41 -9.48 1.36 -5.61
C ASN A 41 -8.77 1.50 -6.98
N TRP A 42 -7.96 2.54 -7.19
CA TRP A 42 -7.12 2.68 -8.40
C TRP A 42 -5.97 1.68 -8.42
N TYR A 43 -5.53 1.23 -7.24
CA TYR A 43 -4.42 0.29 -7.09
C TYR A 43 -4.89 -1.16 -7.23
N HIS A 44 -6.12 -1.44 -6.79
CA HIS A 44 -6.77 -2.73 -6.99
C HIS A 44 -8.29 -2.59 -6.93
N SER A 45 -9.00 -3.16 -7.91
CA SER A 45 -10.46 -3.02 -8.03
C SER A 45 -11.25 -3.59 -6.85
N SER A 46 -10.72 -4.63 -6.21
CA SER A 46 -11.35 -5.26 -5.03
C SER A 46 -11.23 -4.42 -3.76
N VAL A 47 -10.39 -3.38 -3.73
CA VAL A 47 -10.16 -2.52 -2.56
C VAL A 47 -11.24 -1.44 -2.51
N LEU A 48 -12.46 -1.89 -2.21
CA LEU A 48 -13.63 -1.07 -1.98
C LEU A 48 -14.01 -1.16 -0.51
N VAL A 49 -14.50 -0.07 0.06
CA VAL A 49 -14.82 -0.02 1.49
C VAL A 49 -15.86 -1.07 1.88
N ASP A 50 -16.83 -1.34 1.02
CA ASP A 50 -17.85 -2.37 1.25
C ASP A 50 -17.25 -3.78 1.35
N ASN A 51 -16.26 -4.07 0.48
CA ASN A 51 -15.54 -5.33 0.52
C ASN A 51 -14.68 -5.44 1.77
N VAL A 52 -14.07 -4.34 2.21
CA VAL A 52 -13.33 -4.29 3.48
C VAL A 52 -14.28 -4.61 4.63
N TYR A 53 -15.41 -3.91 4.75
CA TYR A 53 -16.40 -4.13 5.81
C TYR A 53 -16.92 -5.57 5.85
N ALA A 54 -17.21 -6.15 4.67
CA ALA A 54 -17.66 -7.53 4.56
C ALA A 54 -16.60 -8.56 5.02
N ALA A 55 -15.32 -8.21 4.96
CA ALA A 55 -14.21 -9.10 5.30
C ALA A 55 -13.67 -8.93 6.73
N VAL A 56 -13.92 -7.77 7.36
CA VAL A 56 -13.51 -7.52 8.76
C VAL A 56 -14.08 -8.62 9.67
N PRO A 57 -13.29 -9.20 10.60
CA PRO A 57 -13.73 -10.30 11.46
C PRO A 57 -14.88 -9.94 12.40
N GLU A 58 -14.94 -8.68 12.84
CA GLU A 58 -15.99 -8.17 13.73
C GLU A 58 -17.28 -7.91 12.93
N VAL A 59 -18.36 -8.60 13.31
CA VAL A 59 -19.61 -8.65 12.54
C VAL A 59 -20.40 -7.35 12.61
N GLU A 60 -20.34 -6.64 13.74
CA GLU A 60 -21.12 -5.43 14.03
C GLU A 60 -20.22 -4.27 14.44
N MET A 61 -19.13 -4.08 13.70
CA MET A 61 -18.26 -2.91 13.91
C MET A 61 -19.08 -1.63 13.69
N ASN A 62 -19.08 -0.74 14.69
CA ASN A 62 -19.77 0.54 14.59
C ASN A 62 -19.02 1.51 13.66
N GLU A 63 -19.67 2.63 13.32
CA GLU A 63 -19.10 3.63 12.39
C GLU A 63 -17.75 4.18 12.85
N VAL A 64 -17.60 4.43 14.16
CA VAL A 64 -16.38 5.03 14.72
C VAL A 64 -15.23 4.03 14.61
N ASP A 65 -15.44 2.81 15.10
CA ASP A 65 -14.44 1.75 15.11
C ASP A 65 -14.03 1.36 13.68
N PHE A 66 -14.97 1.35 12.73
CA PHE A 66 -14.67 1.06 11.33
C PHE A 66 -13.84 2.16 10.67
N ASN A 67 -14.17 3.43 10.93
CA ASN A 67 -13.37 4.53 10.42
C ASN A 67 -11.97 4.56 11.04
N ASP A 68 -11.83 4.22 12.33
CA ASP A 68 -10.54 4.10 13.01
C ASP A 68 -9.72 2.91 12.48
N TYR A 69 -10.38 1.79 12.15
CA TYR A 69 -9.76 0.65 11.50
C TYR A 69 -9.17 1.02 10.13
N LEU A 70 -9.95 1.72 9.29
CA LEU A 70 -9.49 2.22 7.99
C LEU A 70 -8.32 3.21 8.13
N GLY A 71 -8.38 4.10 9.12
CA GLY A 71 -7.28 5.02 9.46
C GLY A 71 -6.01 4.28 9.88
N THR A 72 -6.15 3.26 10.71
CA THR A 72 -5.04 2.42 11.19
C THR A 72 -4.36 1.67 10.06
N ILE A 73 -5.13 1.11 9.12
CA ILE A 73 -4.57 0.45 7.93
C ILE A 73 -3.68 1.40 7.12
N ARG A 74 -4.16 2.62 6.85
CA ARG A 74 -3.40 3.63 6.10
C ARG A 74 -2.11 4.00 6.83
N LYS A 75 -2.20 4.30 8.13
CA LYS A 75 -1.05 4.63 8.97
C LYS A 75 -0.01 3.51 8.94
N GLN A 76 -0.45 2.26 9.07
CA GLN A 76 0.46 1.12 9.07
C GLN A 76 1.12 0.91 7.71
N ALA A 77 0.38 1.09 6.61
CA ALA A 77 0.95 1.04 5.25
C ALA A 77 2.02 2.11 5.03
N VAL A 78 1.79 3.35 5.49
CA VAL A 78 2.80 4.43 5.43
C VAL A 78 4.07 4.03 6.17
N LEU A 79 3.95 3.53 7.41
CA LEU A 79 5.11 3.12 8.19
C LEU A 79 5.88 1.97 7.52
N THR A 80 5.18 0.95 7.02
CA THR A 80 5.80 -0.16 6.30
C THR A 80 6.55 0.31 5.04
N VAL A 81 5.95 1.25 4.29
CA VAL A 81 6.56 1.82 3.09
C VAL A 81 7.80 2.66 3.44
N LEU A 82 7.73 3.48 4.48
CA LEU A 82 8.89 4.26 4.95
C LEU A 82 10.03 3.34 5.37
N THR A 83 9.74 2.30 6.15
CA THR A 83 10.73 1.30 6.53
C THR A 83 11.34 0.60 5.32
N SER A 84 10.53 0.23 4.33
CA SER A 84 11.00 -0.49 3.14
C SER A 84 11.81 0.39 2.19
N ILE A 85 11.42 1.66 2.01
CA ILE A 85 12.11 2.61 1.11
C ILE A 85 13.37 3.17 1.76
N LEU A 86 13.31 3.53 3.05
CA LEU A 86 14.39 4.19 3.77
C LEU A 86 15.12 3.20 4.68
N ASP A 87 14.51 2.80 5.79
CA ASP A 87 15.22 2.18 6.92
C ASP A 87 15.94 0.86 6.56
N THR A 88 15.40 0.08 5.61
CA THR A 88 16.01 -1.19 5.15
C THR A 88 16.93 -1.04 3.94
N TYR A 89 17.06 0.16 3.37
CA TYR A 89 17.85 0.38 2.16
C TYR A 89 19.33 0.54 2.49
N VAL A 90 20.20 -0.01 1.64
CA VAL A 90 21.65 -0.09 1.88
C VAL A 90 22.33 1.28 2.03
N ASP A 91 21.85 2.29 1.30
CA ASP A 91 22.43 3.64 1.34
C ASP A 91 21.75 4.55 2.38
N TYR A 92 20.90 4.00 3.25
CA TYR A 92 20.25 4.77 4.30
C TYR A 92 21.23 5.11 5.42
N ASP A 93 21.33 6.40 5.73
CA ASP A 93 22.10 6.93 6.85
C ASP A 93 21.16 7.34 8.00
N PRO A 94 21.20 6.66 9.17
CA PRO A 94 20.30 6.97 10.29
C PRO A 94 20.51 8.37 10.87
N VAL A 95 21.68 8.98 10.68
CA VAL A 95 22.00 10.33 11.19
C VAL A 95 21.41 11.43 10.30
N VAL A 96 21.14 11.12 9.03
CA VAL A 96 20.53 12.07 8.10
C VAL A 96 19.03 12.18 8.36
N ASP A 97 18.53 13.42 8.36
CA ASP A 97 17.10 13.71 8.40
C ASP A 97 16.51 13.74 6.98
N TYR A 98 15.66 12.77 6.68
CA TYR A 98 14.98 12.64 5.39
C TYR A 98 13.63 13.35 5.34
N SER A 99 13.23 14.07 6.41
CA SER A 99 11.93 14.77 6.48
C SER A 99 11.72 15.68 5.28
N ASN A 100 12.71 16.52 4.95
CA ASN A 100 12.61 17.44 3.81
C ASN A 100 12.41 16.72 2.48
N VAL A 101 13.00 15.54 2.29
CA VAL A 101 12.82 14.74 1.06
C VAL A 101 11.37 14.27 0.95
N ILE A 102 10.79 13.81 2.07
CA ILE A 102 9.40 13.36 2.12
C ILE A 102 8.45 14.54 1.89
N LEU A 103 8.66 15.66 2.59
CA LEU A 103 7.83 16.86 2.52
C LEU A 103 7.83 17.49 1.11
N GLN A 104 8.99 17.54 0.45
CA GLN A 104 9.11 18.13 -0.89
C GLN A 104 8.65 17.19 -2.00
N ARG A 105 8.70 15.87 -1.79
CA ARG A 105 8.38 14.87 -2.81
C ARG A 105 7.49 13.75 -2.29
N PRO A 106 6.32 14.06 -1.69
CA PRO A 106 5.46 13.04 -1.07
C PRO A 106 4.88 12.08 -2.12
N ALA A 107 4.73 12.54 -3.37
CA ALA A 107 4.25 11.73 -4.49
C ALA A 107 5.12 10.50 -4.82
N LEU A 108 6.38 10.45 -4.35
CA LEU A 108 7.25 9.29 -4.53
C LEU A 108 6.75 8.06 -3.76
N PHE A 109 5.95 8.27 -2.72
CA PHE A 109 5.48 7.22 -1.82
C PHE A 109 4.09 6.72 -2.18
N ASP A 110 3.31 7.50 -2.93
CA ASP A 110 1.90 7.20 -3.25
C ASP A 110 1.72 5.76 -3.76
N ASP A 111 2.47 5.36 -4.78
CA ASP A 111 2.25 4.05 -5.39
C ASP A 111 2.59 2.89 -4.44
N SER A 112 3.65 3.05 -3.65
CA SER A 112 4.01 2.05 -2.63
C SER A 112 2.97 1.97 -1.52
N ILE A 113 2.40 3.10 -1.08
CA ILE A 113 1.33 3.13 -0.06
C ILE A 113 0.07 2.46 -0.62
N GLY A 114 -0.33 2.82 -1.84
CA GLY A 114 -1.51 2.25 -2.50
C GLY A 114 -1.43 0.73 -2.68
N TYR A 115 -0.29 0.23 -3.17
CA TYR A 115 -0.07 -1.21 -3.29
C TYR A 115 0.05 -1.90 -1.92
N SER A 116 0.66 -1.28 -0.92
CA SER A 116 0.77 -1.83 0.44
C SER A 116 -0.61 -2.04 1.09
N VAL A 117 -1.50 -1.04 1.00
CA VAL A 117 -2.89 -1.19 1.47
C VAL A 117 -3.60 -2.29 0.69
N SER A 118 -3.44 -2.33 -0.63
CA SER A 118 -4.10 -3.33 -1.46
C SER A 118 -3.67 -4.75 -1.12
N ILE A 119 -2.37 -4.98 -0.89
CA ILE A 119 -1.84 -6.27 -0.41
C ILE A 119 -2.53 -6.67 0.89
N LYS A 120 -2.56 -5.76 1.87
CA LYS A 120 -3.17 -6.04 3.18
C LYS A 120 -4.65 -6.39 3.07
N MET A 121 -5.39 -5.77 2.14
CA MET A 121 -6.80 -6.09 1.91
C MET A 121 -6.98 -7.44 1.22
N LEU A 122 -6.16 -7.77 0.22
CA LEU A 122 -6.19 -9.09 -0.40
C LEU A 122 -5.83 -10.20 0.62
N GLU A 123 -4.85 -9.96 1.49
CA GLU A 123 -4.50 -10.87 2.58
C GLU A 123 -5.66 -11.03 3.58
N LEU A 124 -6.34 -9.94 3.94
CA LEU A 124 -7.56 -9.98 4.75
C LEU A 124 -8.62 -10.87 4.07
N TYR A 125 -8.87 -10.68 2.78
CA TYR A 125 -9.84 -11.48 2.00
C TYR A 125 -9.47 -12.96 1.90
N LEU A 126 -8.18 -13.29 1.85
CA LEU A 126 -7.70 -14.67 1.86
C LEU A 126 -7.84 -15.33 3.23
N SER A 127 -7.71 -14.54 4.30
CA SER A 127 -7.74 -15.00 5.70
C SER A 127 -9.13 -15.07 6.31
N THR A 128 -10.10 -14.33 5.77
CA THR A 128 -11.41 -14.19 6.40
C THR A 128 -12.21 -15.50 6.33
N SER A 129 -12.71 -15.93 7.47
CA SER A 129 -13.61 -17.08 7.62
C SER A 129 -15.08 -16.68 7.52
N ARG A 130 -15.39 -15.38 7.31
CA ARG A 130 -16.76 -14.91 7.11
C ARG A 130 -17.33 -15.58 5.86
N SER A 131 -18.12 -16.62 6.12
CA SER A 131 -18.83 -17.40 5.13
C SER A 131 -19.83 -16.48 4.45
N ASN A 132 -19.49 -15.99 3.27
CA ASN A 132 -20.55 -15.73 2.31
C ASN A 132 -21.06 -17.10 1.85
N PHE A 133 -22.37 -17.19 1.61
CA PHE A 133 -23.19 -18.30 1.06
C PHE A 133 -22.65 -18.99 -0.24
N PHE A 134 -21.39 -18.75 -0.58
CA PHE A 134 -20.63 -19.02 -1.80
C PHE A 134 -19.43 -19.96 -1.55
N GLU A 135 -19.51 -20.93 -0.64
CA GLU A 135 -18.38 -21.83 -0.31
C GLU A 135 -17.82 -22.63 -1.51
N ARG A 136 -18.57 -22.74 -2.63
CA ARG A 136 -18.07 -23.31 -3.90
C ARG A 136 -17.32 -22.29 -4.78
N ASN A 137 -17.64 -21.00 -4.69
CA ASN A 137 -16.90 -19.89 -5.32
C ASN A 137 -15.64 -19.52 -4.52
N ALA A 138 -15.61 -19.77 -3.20
CA ALA A 138 -14.50 -19.40 -2.32
C ALA A 138 -13.17 -20.07 -2.68
N LYS A 139 -13.16 -21.32 -3.17
CA LYS A 139 -11.91 -21.97 -3.64
C LYS A 139 -11.38 -21.41 -4.95
N MET A 140 -12.28 -21.04 -5.88
CA MET A 140 -11.93 -20.34 -7.13
C MET A 140 -11.52 -18.89 -6.85
N SER A 141 -12.11 -18.27 -5.81
CA SER A 141 -11.74 -16.96 -5.28
C SER A 141 -10.34 -16.97 -4.65
N TYR A 142 -10.02 -17.96 -3.79
CA TYR A 142 -8.72 -18.05 -3.13
C TYR A 142 -7.57 -18.16 -4.15
N GLN A 143 -7.68 -19.06 -5.14
CA GLN A 143 -6.64 -19.21 -6.16
C GLN A 143 -6.49 -17.95 -7.02
N SER A 144 -7.61 -17.30 -7.37
CA SER A 144 -7.60 -16.05 -8.15
C SER A 144 -6.97 -14.90 -7.36
N LEU A 145 -7.38 -14.70 -6.10
CA LEU A 145 -6.81 -13.70 -5.20
C LEU A 145 -5.32 -13.95 -4.93
N LYS A 146 -4.90 -15.22 -4.81
CA LYS A 146 -3.49 -15.58 -4.68
C LYS A 146 -2.70 -15.21 -5.94
N VAL A 147 -3.24 -15.45 -7.13
CA VAL A 147 -2.62 -15.03 -8.40
C VAL A 147 -2.60 -13.51 -8.53
N GLU A 148 -3.63 -12.79 -8.08
CA GLU A 148 -3.62 -11.31 -8.04
C GLU A 148 -2.54 -10.78 -7.07
N LEU A 149 -2.35 -11.47 -5.94
CA LEU A 149 -1.37 -11.11 -4.93
C LEU A 149 0.07 -11.34 -5.41
N GLU A 150 0.40 -12.60 -5.73
CA GLU A 150 1.75 -13.07 -6.04
C GLU A 150 2.10 -12.94 -7.53
N GLY A 151 1.10 -13.03 -8.42
CA GLY A 151 1.28 -13.23 -9.84
C GLY A 151 1.33 -14.71 -10.23
N ALA A 152 1.62 -14.96 -11.51
CA ALA A 152 1.84 -16.30 -12.04
C ALA A 152 3.20 -16.37 -12.72
N ARG A 153 3.92 -17.48 -12.53
CA ARG A 153 5.23 -17.74 -13.15
C ARG A 153 5.15 -18.95 -14.07
N ASN A 154 5.96 -18.97 -15.12
CA ASN A 154 6.15 -20.14 -15.97
C ASN A 154 7.18 -21.11 -15.35
N ASP A 155 7.38 -22.26 -16.00
CA ASP A 155 8.30 -23.31 -15.56
C ASP A 155 9.76 -22.83 -15.45
N ASN A 156 10.11 -21.74 -16.15
CA ASN A 156 11.44 -21.12 -16.10
C ASN A 156 11.55 -20.05 -14.99
N GLY A 157 10.53 -19.86 -14.16
CA GLY A 157 10.50 -18.88 -13.07
C GLY A 157 10.24 -17.43 -13.50
N HIS A 158 9.96 -17.17 -14.78
CA HIS A 158 9.60 -15.84 -15.27
C HIS A 158 8.12 -15.53 -15.03
N PHE A 159 7.81 -14.30 -14.64
CA PHE A 159 6.42 -13.86 -14.48
C PHE A 159 5.67 -13.87 -15.82
N VAL A 160 4.59 -14.65 -15.87
CA VAL A 160 3.57 -14.63 -16.93
C VAL A 160 2.52 -13.57 -16.61
N ALA A 161 2.19 -13.40 -15.32
CA ALA A 161 1.36 -12.33 -14.81
C ALA A 161 2.00 -11.71 -13.57
N LYS A 162 2.04 -10.38 -13.50
CA LYS A 162 2.65 -9.64 -12.40
C LYS A 162 1.60 -9.34 -11.34
N GLY A 163 1.74 -9.95 -10.16
CA GLY A 163 0.90 -9.66 -9.00
C GLY A 163 1.19 -8.30 -8.39
N ILE A 164 0.37 -7.91 -7.43
CA ILE A 164 0.50 -6.61 -6.75
C ILE A 164 1.77 -6.52 -5.90
N ILE A 165 2.27 -7.63 -5.35
CA ILE A 165 3.56 -7.67 -4.63
C ILE A 165 4.70 -7.20 -5.53
N TYR A 166 4.74 -7.72 -6.77
CA TYR A 166 5.74 -7.27 -7.74
C TYR A 166 5.62 -5.76 -8.02
N LYS A 167 4.39 -5.23 -8.14
CA LYS A 167 4.17 -3.79 -8.38
C LYS A 167 4.68 -2.94 -7.21
N LEU A 168 4.44 -3.37 -5.97
CA LEU A 168 4.98 -2.73 -4.75
C LEU A 168 6.52 -2.74 -4.76
N GLU A 169 7.15 -3.88 -5.06
CA GLU A 169 8.61 -3.95 -5.12
C GLU A 169 9.20 -3.00 -6.17
N GLN A 170 8.56 -2.87 -7.32
CA GLN A 170 8.99 -1.93 -8.36
C GLN A 170 8.80 -0.47 -7.94
N SER A 171 7.70 -0.13 -7.26
CA SER A 171 7.46 1.24 -6.78
C SER A 171 8.46 1.64 -5.68
N ILE A 172 8.79 0.72 -4.76
CA ILE A 172 9.84 0.90 -3.76
C ILE A 172 11.18 1.16 -4.43
N LYS A 173 11.59 0.31 -5.39
CA LYS A 173 12.85 0.49 -6.14
C LYS A 173 12.91 1.81 -6.89
N LYS A 174 11.78 2.25 -7.47
CA LYS A 174 11.69 3.53 -8.17
C LYS A 174 11.88 4.71 -7.21
N ALA A 175 11.24 4.67 -6.03
CA ALA A 175 11.41 5.69 -5.01
C ALA A 175 12.86 5.73 -4.47
N GLN A 176 13.43 4.57 -4.16
CA GLN A 176 14.82 4.43 -3.69
C GLN A 176 15.81 5.04 -4.69
N LYS A 177 15.70 4.76 -5.99
CA LYS A 177 16.57 5.34 -7.01
C LYS A 177 16.53 6.87 -7.08
N ILE A 178 15.41 7.48 -6.72
CA ILE A 178 15.23 8.93 -6.74
C ILE A 178 15.75 9.57 -5.45
N ILE A 179 15.52 8.91 -4.30
CA ILE A 179 15.95 9.39 -2.98
C ILE A 179 17.46 9.18 -2.78
N PHE A 180 17.98 8.05 -3.24
CA PHE A 180 19.38 7.64 -3.15
C PHE A 180 19.99 7.53 -4.57
N PRO A 181 20.29 8.66 -5.22
CA PRO A 181 20.88 8.62 -6.56
C PRO A 181 22.29 8.01 -6.51
N TYR A 182 22.59 7.14 -7.47
CA TYR A 182 23.92 6.54 -7.61
C TYR A 182 24.97 7.64 -7.84
N LYS A 183 25.96 7.71 -6.95
CA LYS A 183 27.11 8.62 -7.11
C LYS A 183 28.21 7.87 -7.86
N ILE A 184 28.46 8.22 -9.13
CA ILE A 184 29.66 7.78 -9.84
C ILE A 184 30.84 8.54 -9.24
N VAL A 185 31.67 7.85 -8.46
CA VAL A 185 32.95 8.40 -7.98
C VAL A 185 34.05 7.86 -8.88
N VAL A 186 34.58 8.73 -9.75
CA VAL A 186 35.76 8.40 -10.57
C VAL A 186 37.01 8.57 -9.71
N ASN A 187 37.54 7.47 -9.19
CA ASN A 187 38.70 7.47 -8.30
C ASN A 187 40.06 7.66 -9.02
N ASN A 188 40.08 7.86 -10.33
CA ASN A 188 41.33 8.06 -11.07
C ASN A 188 41.16 9.06 -12.22
N ALA A 189 41.78 10.24 -12.09
CA ALA A 189 41.76 11.31 -13.07
C ALA A 189 42.63 11.05 -14.32
N ASN A 190 43.28 9.88 -14.39
CA ASN A 190 44.17 9.47 -15.48
C ASN A 190 43.56 8.42 -16.43
N ALA A 191 42.25 8.20 -16.40
CA ALA A 191 41.57 7.48 -17.48
C ALA A 191 41.19 8.49 -18.57
N TRP A 192 42.11 8.72 -19.51
CA TRP A 192 41.83 9.35 -20.81
C TRP A 192 41.91 8.26 -21.88
#